data_AF-A0AAN8IZC9-F1
#
_entry.id   AF-A0AAN8IZC9-F1
#
_cell.length_a   1.000
_cell.length_b   1.000
_cell.length_c   1.000
_cell.angle_alpha   90.00
_cell.angle_beta   90.00
_cell.angle_gamma   90.00
#
_symmetry.space_group_name_H-M   'P 1'
#
loop_
_entity.id
_entity.type
_entity.pdbx_description
1 polymer ?
#
loop_
_entity_poly.entity_id
_entity_poly.type
_entity_poly.pdbx_seq_one_letter_code
_entity_poly.pdbx_strand_id
1 'polypeptide(L)'
;MSGIKPERLQLLLQQFIVTQKLGDDVEGILSSIKAYVNAECLSTSISENEWTSSVAAIFAALRVGMKLSIASNKWVRDRIAYATVVHSCYKGLESRECLSVMGMLAKLPSFSPLLSCMLSNMDGDSVSLFALLQAVYDLCFIVLYNKSLKDDFVSMKYISLYGKVTYVCLEVASNRENDCQCRDMALKTLEALVDSSEENCDSLTVVLPGISTALANIVCQSASEHLRIIISSLKILSRTICYCLADSVQCNEEVASSLNLDPQVQELYVHRDDCWKASTAVNIKKLVGALCSSLALHRDGDVRVTLLECVYSLRNECRKAFKNSLDGFLLDLFLTTQLPSSSC
;
A
#
# COMPACT_ATOMS: atom_id res chain seq x y z
N MET A 1 -15.20 34.79 13.45
CA MET A 1 -14.81 34.19 12.15
C MET A 1 -16.07 33.57 11.56
N SER A 2 -16.57 34.08 10.44
CA SER A 2 -17.74 33.53 9.77
C SER A 2 -17.39 32.19 9.13
N GLY A 3 -17.97 31.09 9.62
CA GLY A 3 -17.79 29.76 9.02
C GLY A 3 -18.12 29.80 7.53
N ILE A 4 -17.28 29.15 6.71
CA ILE A 4 -17.53 29.11 5.27
C ILE A 4 -18.74 28.20 5.04
N LYS A 5 -19.77 28.72 4.38
CA LYS A 5 -21.02 27.97 4.16
C LYS A 5 -20.80 26.78 3.20
N PRO A 6 -21.47 25.63 3.42
CA PRO A 6 -21.45 24.46 2.52
C PRO A 6 -21.74 24.79 1.05
N GLU A 7 -22.53 25.84 0.81
CA GLU A 7 -22.84 26.39 -0.52
C GLU A 7 -21.57 26.73 -1.33
N ARG A 8 -20.51 27.20 -0.67
CA ARG A 8 -19.25 27.54 -1.35
C ARG A 8 -18.55 26.31 -1.91
N LEU A 9 -18.53 25.20 -1.16
CA LEU A 9 -17.95 23.95 -1.64
C LEU A 9 -18.72 23.44 -2.84
N GLN A 10 -20.05 23.46 -2.80
CA GLN A 10 -20.89 23.03 -3.92
C GLN A 10 -20.57 23.81 -5.20
N LEU A 11 -20.44 25.15 -5.10
CA LEU A 11 -20.08 25.99 -6.24
C LEU A 11 -18.68 25.64 -6.79
N LEU A 12 -17.69 25.44 -5.91
CA LEU A 12 -16.34 25.04 -6.31
C LEU A 12 -16.34 23.69 -7.04
N LEU A 13 -17.08 22.70 -6.52
CA LEU A 13 -17.18 21.38 -7.14
C LEU A 13 -17.91 21.44 -8.50
N GLN A 14 -18.96 22.25 -8.63
CA GLN A 14 -19.63 22.47 -9.92
C GLN A 14 -18.70 23.13 -10.93
N GLN A 15 -18.02 24.21 -10.54
CA GLN A 15 -17.05 24.90 -11.38
C GLN A 15 -15.92 23.97 -11.81
N PHE A 16 -15.40 23.15 -10.89
CA PHE A 16 -14.38 22.15 -11.17
C PHE A 16 -14.81 21.16 -12.26
N ILE A 17 -16.02 20.59 -12.14
CA ILE A 17 -16.52 19.63 -13.13
C ILE A 17 -16.76 20.28 -14.50
N VAL A 18 -17.27 21.53 -14.53
CA VAL A 18 -17.45 22.27 -15.79
C VAL A 18 -16.10 22.55 -16.46
N THR A 19 -15.12 23.01 -15.69
CA THR A 19 -13.77 23.33 -16.18
C THR A 19 -13.08 22.09 -16.75
N GLN A 20 -13.20 20.93 -16.08
CA GLN A 20 -12.68 19.69 -16.64
C GLN A 20 -13.37 19.27 -17.95
N LYS A 21 -14.69 19.47 -18.06
CA LYS A 21 -15.41 19.15 -19.30
C LYS A 21 -15.01 20.04 -20.47
N LEU A 22 -14.68 21.30 -20.21
CA LEU A 22 -14.12 22.22 -21.20
C LEU A 22 -12.66 21.90 -21.53
N GLY A 23 -12.00 21.11 -20.68
CA GLY A 23 -10.60 20.76 -20.84
C GLY A 23 -9.66 21.90 -20.45
N ASP A 24 -10.14 22.87 -19.68
CA ASP A 24 -9.30 23.97 -19.22
C ASP A 24 -8.33 23.49 -18.13
N ASP A 25 -7.42 24.38 -17.73
CA ASP A 25 -6.56 24.14 -16.58
C ASP A 25 -7.38 24.15 -15.29
N VAL A 26 -7.14 23.15 -14.43
CA VAL A 26 -7.87 22.95 -13.16
C VAL A 26 -7.04 23.27 -11.93
N GLU A 27 -5.77 23.63 -12.08
CA GLU A 27 -4.86 23.89 -10.95
C GLU A 27 -5.41 24.96 -9.99
N GLY A 28 -5.93 26.06 -10.54
CA GLY A 28 -6.50 27.14 -9.73
C GLY A 28 -7.73 26.73 -8.91
N ILE A 29 -8.59 25.89 -9.48
CA ILE A 29 -9.81 25.41 -8.81
C ILE A 29 -9.45 24.35 -7.76
N LEU A 30 -8.56 23.42 -8.08
CA LEU A 30 -8.07 22.42 -7.12
C LEU A 30 -7.34 23.09 -5.95
N SER A 31 -6.58 24.16 -6.19
CA SER A 31 -5.97 24.98 -5.14
C SER A 31 -7.02 25.65 -4.25
N SER A 32 -8.12 26.12 -4.84
CA SER A 32 -9.25 26.70 -4.09
C SER A 32 -9.98 25.66 -3.23
N ILE A 33 -10.16 24.43 -3.75
CA ILE A 33 -10.72 23.31 -2.98
C ILE A 33 -9.77 22.93 -1.83
N LYS A 34 -8.47 22.82 -2.08
CA LYS A 34 -7.46 22.57 -1.04
C LYS A 34 -7.49 23.62 0.05
N ALA A 35 -7.56 24.90 -0.31
CA ALA A 35 -7.65 26.00 0.65
C ALA A 35 -8.93 25.92 1.48
N TYR A 36 -10.06 25.56 0.88
CA TYR A 36 -11.31 25.30 1.60
C TYR A 36 -11.14 24.16 2.62
N VAL A 37 -10.59 23.02 2.19
CA VAL A 37 -10.37 21.85 3.06
C VAL A 37 -9.47 22.20 4.25
N ASN A 38 -8.38 22.93 4.01
CA ASN A 38 -7.48 23.35 5.08
C ASN A 38 -8.12 24.34 6.05
N ALA A 39 -8.93 25.29 5.55
CA ALA A 39 -9.64 26.25 6.38
C ALA A 39 -10.68 25.56 7.27
N GLU A 40 -11.46 24.65 6.70
CA GLU A 40 -12.49 23.94 7.46
C GLU A 40 -11.92 22.85 8.36
N CYS A 41 -10.78 22.24 8.05
CA CYS A 41 -10.10 21.30 8.96
C CYS A 41 -9.92 21.89 10.38
N LEU A 42 -9.57 23.18 10.47
CA LEU A 42 -9.33 23.90 11.73
C LEU A 42 -10.60 24.52 12.37
N SER A 43 -11.73 24.45 11.68
CA SER A 43 -12.98 25.13 12.05
C SER A 43 -13.84 24.28 12.99
N THR A 44 -14.12 24.72 14.21
CA THR A 44 -15.04 24.00 15.11
C THR A 44 -16.52 24.15 14.71
N SER A 45 -16.82 24.85 13.62
CA SER A 45 -18.19 25.20 13.24
C SER A 45 -18.93 24.12 12.44
N ILE A 46 -18.22 23.17 11.83
CA ILE A 46 -18.81 22.07 11.04
C ILE A 46 -18.79 20.79 11.85
N SER A 47 -19.93 20.11 11.92
CA SER A 47 -20.03 18.81 12.57
C SER A 47 -19.23 17.73 11.84
N GLU A 48 -18.83 16.67 12.54
CA GLU A 48 -18.05 15.56 11.95
C GLU A 48 -18.79 14.91 10.76
N ASN A 49 -20.11 14.76 10.85
CA ASN A 49 -20.92 14.19 9.78
C ASN A 49 -20.98 15.08 8.54
N GLU A 50 -21.12 16.40 8.72
CA GLU A 50 -21.10 17.37 7.62
C GLU A 50 -19.71 17.45 6.96
N TRP A 51 -18.65 17.40 7.78
CA TRP A 51 -17.27 17.36 7.30
C TRP A 51 -17.02 16.11 6.46
N THR A 52 -17.38 14.94 6.98
CA THR A 52 -17.20 13.66 6.29
C THR A 52 -18.00 13.61 4.99
N SER A 53 -19.23 14.14 4.99
CA SER A 53 -20.07 14.27 3.79
C SER A 53 -19.44 15.22 2.74
N SER A 54 -18.81 16.30 3.20
CA SER A 54 -18.08 17.23 2.34
C SER A 54 -16.86 16.56 1.68
N VAL A 55 -16.08 15.81 2.45
CA VAL A 55 -14.94 15.03 1.92
C VAL A 55 -15.41 13.96 0.93
N ALA A 56 -16.51 13.25 1.23
CA ALA A 56 -17.12 12.30 0.30
C ALA A 56 -17.51 12.96 -1.03
N ALA A 57 -18.11 14.14 -0.99
CA ALA A 57 -18.48 14.91 -2.17
C ALA A 57 -17.24 15.36 -2.98
N ILE A 58 -16.17 15.79 -2.29
CA ILE A 58 -14.89 16.12 -2.92
C ILE A 58 -14.33 14.88 -3.64
N PHE A 59 -14.21 13.74 -2.96
CA PHE A 59 -13.72 12.50 -3.59
C PHE A 59 -14.58 12.07 -4.78
N ALA A 60 -15.91 12.18 -4.69
CA ALA A 60 -16.79 11.89 -5.81
C ALA A 60 -16.51 12.79 -7.02
N ALA A 61 -16.29 14.10 -6.80
CA ALA A 61 -15.95 15.04 -7.86
C ALA A 61 -14.55 14.77 -8.43
N LEU A 62 -13.54 14.60 -7.58
CA LEU A 62 -12.17 14.26 -7.97
C LEU A 62 -12.14 13.02 -8.85
N ARG A 63 -12.93 11.98 -8.51
CA ARG A 63 -13.03 10.74 -9.29
C ARG A 63 -13.46 11.00 -10.73
N VAL A 64 -14.44 11.87 -10.93
CA VAL A 64 -14.91 12.25 -12.27
C VAL A 64 -13.85 13.06 -12.98
N GLY A 65 -13.26 14.04 -12.31
CA GLY A 65 -12.24 14.91 -12.90
C GLY A 65 -10.96 14.18 -13.30
N MET A 66 -10.43 13.29 -12.47
CA MET A 66 -9.24 12.49 -12.81
C MET A 66 -9.47 11.62 -14.04
N LYS A 67 -10.65 10.98 -14.16
CA LYS A 67 -11.00 10.20 -15.36
C LYS A 67 -11.03 11.06 -16.62
N LEU A 68 -11.61 12.26 -16.54
CA LEU A 68 -11.63 13.20 -17.67
C LEU A 68 -10.21 13.69 -18.02
N SER A 69 -9.39 13.98 -17.02
CA SER A 69 -8.00 14.38 -17.21
C SER A 69 -7.17 13.28 -17.90
N ILE A 70 -7.34 12.01 -17.51
CA ILE A 70 -6.72 10.86 -18.18
C ILE A 70 -7.25 10.73 -19.62
N ALA A 71 -8.57 10.77 -19.83
CA ALA A 71 -9.18 10.62 -21.15
C ALA A 71 -8.79 11.75 -22.13
N SER A 72 -8.48 12.93 -21.61
CA SER A 72 -8.05 14.10 -22.39
C SER A 72 -6.52 14.28 -22.46
N ASN A 73 -5.75 13.29 -21.98
CA ASN A 73 -4.28 13.30 -21.92
C ASN A 73 -3.69 14.52 -21.17
N LYS A 74 -4.41 15.03 -20.16
CA LYS A 74 -4.00 16.14 -19.29
C LYS A 74 -3.52 15.68 -17.92
N TRP A 75 -3.57 14.37 -17.67
CA TRP A 75 -3.24 13.77 -16.38
C TRP A 75 -1.85 14.14 -15.87
N VAL A 76 -0.83 14.10 -16.73
CA VAL A 76 0.56 14.44 -16.35
C VAL A 76 0.67 15.83 -15.75
N ARG A 77 -0.09 16.79 -16.31
CA ARG A 77 -0.16 18.18 -15.82
C ARG A 77 -0.96 18.26 -14.51
N ASP A 78 -2.12 17.63 -14.45
CA ASP A 78 -3.09 17.88 -13.37
C ASP A 78 -2.84 17.03 -12.09
N ARG A 79 -2.16 15.89 -12.21
CA ARG A 79 -2.08 14.85 -11.15
C ARG A 79 -1.55 15.31 -9.80
N ILE A 80 -0.62 16.27 -9.80
CA ILE A 80 -0.04 16.79 -8.55
C ILE A 80 -1.07 17.63 -7.79
N ALA A 81 -1.81 18.49 -8.50
CA ALA A 81 -2.89 19.26 -7.89
C ALA A 81 -3.95 18.32 -7.30
N TYR A 82 -4.31 17.25 -8.01
CA TYR A 82 -5.20 16.21 -7.51
C TYR A 82 -4.67 15.54 -6.23
N ALA A 83 -3.41 15.11 -6.22
CA ALA A 83 -2.78 14.46 -5.09
C ALA A 83 -2.75 15.34 -3.85
N THR A 84 -2.48 16.64 -4.02
CA THR A 84 -2.46 17.58 -2.88
C THR A 84 -3.84 17.78 -2.25
N VAL A 85 -4.92 17.75 -3.04
CA VAL A 85 -6.29 17.82 -2.48
C VAL A 85 -6.60 16.54 -1.71
N VAL A 86 -6.25 15.37 -2.26
CA VAL A 86 -6.43 14.08 -1.57
C VAL A 86 -5.71 14.08 -0.22
N HIS A 87 -4.45 14.50 -0.18
CA HIS A 87 -3.68 14.60 1.05
C HIS A 87 -4.30 15.54 2.07
N SER A 88 -4.74 16.73 1.64
CA SER A 88 -5.44 17.68 2.52
C SER A 88 -6.74 17.10 3.09
N CYS A 89 -7.52 16.37 2.28
CA CYS A 89 -8.72 15.69 2.74
C CYS A 89 -8.40 14.62 3.80
N TYR A 90 -7.39 13.79 3.56
CA TYR A 90 -6.93 12.80 4.53
C TYR A 90 -6.51 13.45 5.85
N LYS A 91 -5.66 14.48 5.79
CA LYS A 91 -5.19 15.19 6.99
C LYS A 91 -6.34 15.78 7.81
N GLY A 92 -7.38 16.28 7.15
CA GLY A 92 -8.57 16.76 7.83
C GLY A 92 -9.51 15.67 8.37
N LEU A 93 -9.49 14.47 7.80
CA LEU A 93 -10.17 13.31 8.39
C LEU A 93 -9.42 12.77 9.62
N GLU A 94 -8.08 12.69 9.52
CA GLU A 94 -7.18 12.23 10.58
C GLU A 94 -7.25 13.16 11.81
N SER A 95 -7.13 14.48 11.61
CA SER A 95 -7.14 15.46 12.71
C SER A 95 -8.45 15.53 13.49
N ARG A 96 -9.55 15.10 12.88
CA ARG A 96 -10.90 15.09 13.46
C ARG A 96 -11.38 13.69 13.85
N GLU A 97 -10.51 12.69 13.77
CA GLU A 97 -10.84 11.29 14.07
C GLU A 97 -12.05 10.74 13.26
N CYS A 98 -12.32 11.34 12.09
CA CYS A 98 -13.50 11.06 11.26
C CYS A 98 -13.33 9.86 10.30
N LEU A 99 -12.18 9.17 10.34
CA LEU A 99 -11.88 8.05 9.44
C LEU A 99 -12.89 6.89 9.59
N SER A 100 -13.39 6.64 10.79
CA SER A 100 -14.41 5.63 11.06
C SER A 100 -15.74 5.96 10.38
N VAL A 101 -16.16 7.23 10.44
CA VAL A 101 -17.40 7.74 9.84
C VAL A 101 -17.33 7.73 8.32
N MET A 102 -16.15 8.02 7.75
CA MET A 102 -15.94 7.99 6.29
C MET A 102 -16.25 6.62 5.69
N GLY A 103 -15.89 5.55 6.38
CA GLY A 103 -16.18 4.19 5.94
C GLY A 103 -17.65 3.80 6.01
N MET A 104 -18.48 4.52 6.77
CA MET A 104 -19.95 4.33 6.74
C MET A 104 -20.60 5.00 5.53
N LEU A 105 -20.05 6.12 5.07
CA LEU A 105 -20.62 6.94 3.99
C LEU A 105 -20.14 6.53 2.59
N ALA A 106 -18.96 5.91 2.49
CA ALA A 106 -18.39 5.50 1.22
C ALA A 106 -18.28 3.98 1.08
N LYS A 107 -18.50 3.50 -0.14
CA LYS A 107 -18.26 2.11 -0.54
C LYS A 107 -16.96 2.02 -1.32
N LEU A 108 -16.31 0.86 -1.33
CA LEU A 108 -15.05 0.66 -2.05
C LEU A 108 -15.11 1.00 -3.56
N PRO A 109 -16.23 0.78 -4.30
CA PRO A 109 -16.37 1.25 -5.68
C PRO A 109 -16.20 2.76 -5.89
N SER A 110 -16.34 3.58 -4.83
CA SER A 110 -16.09 5.02 -4.89
C SER A 110 -14.60 5.34 -4.84
N PHE A 111 -13.82 4.58 -4.07
CA PHE A 111 -12.37 4.77 -3.90
C PHE A 111 -11.54 4.07 -4.97
N SER A 112 -11.97 2.88 -5.42
CA SER A 112 -11.22 2.08 -6.39
C SER A 112 -10.80 2.85 -7.65
N PRO A 113 -11.69 3.64 -8.30
CA PRO A 113 -11.28 4.44 -9.45
C PRO A 113 -10.35 5.61 -9.10
N LEU A 114 -10.47 6.21 -7.91
CA LEU A 114 -9.55 7.26 -7.46
C LEU A 114 -8.14 6.71 -7.31
N LEU A 115 -8.02 5.60 -6.57
CA LEU A 115 -6.76 4.93 -6.35
C LEU A 115 -6.14 4.45 -7.67
N SER A 116 -6.95 3.85 -8.56
CA SER A 116 -6.48 3.42 -9.87
C SER A 116 -5.99 4.58 -10.75
N CYS A 117 -6.67 5.74 -10.72
CA CYS A 117 -6.21 6.94 -11.43
C CYS A 117 -4.90 7.46 -10.84
N MET A 118 -4.79 7.54 -9.51
CA MET A 118 -3.57 7.97 -8.81
C MET A 118 -2.36 7.11 -9.14
N LEU A 119 -2.56 5.80 -9.24
CA LEU A 119 -1.53 4.83 -9.64
C LEU A 119 -1.22 4.85 -11.15
N SER A 120 -1.90 5.69 -11.94
CA SER A 120 -1.65 5.78 -13.38
C SER A 120 -0.54 6.78 -13.62
N ASN A 121 0.51 6.36 -14.31
CA ASN A 121 1.69 7.17 -14.61
C ASN A 121 2.38 7.77 -13.37
N MET A 122 3.10 6.92 -12.63
CA MET A 122 3.89 7.31 -11.45
C MET A 122 5.32 7.70 -11.85
N ASP A 123 5.43 8.77 -12.65
CA ASP A 123 6.71 9.36 -13.07
C ASP A 123 6.80 10.83 -12.64
N GLY A 124 7.99 11.43 -12.80
CA GLY A 124 8.25 12.83 -12.47
C GLY A 124 9.50 13.02 -11.61
N ASP A 125 9.76 14.27 -11.24
CA ASP A 125 10.79 14.58 -10.24
C ASP A 125 10.42 14.00 -8.86
N SER A 126 11.40 13.96 -7.94
CA SER A 126 11.22 13.36 -6.62
C SER A 126 10.10 14.00 -5.79
N VAL A 127 9.84 15.30 -5.94
CA VAL A 127 8.78 16.02 -5.20
C VAL A 127 7.41 15.61 -5.74
N SER A 128 7.28 15.60 -7.06
CA SER A 128 6.08 15.17 -7.78
C SER A 128 5.73 13.71 -7.46
N LEU A 129 6.72 12.81 -7.56
CA LEU A 129 6.54 11.39 -7.25
C LEU A 129 6.16 11.17 -5.77
N PHE A 130 6.82 11.87 -4.85
CA PHE A 130 6.50 11.77 -3.42
C PHE A 130 5.05 12.22 -3.13
N ALA A 131 4.60 13.32 -3.73
CA ALA A 131 3.22 13.81 -3.55
C ALA A 131 2.18 12.79 -4.03
N LEU A 132 2.44 12.13 -5.17
CA LEU A 132 1.58 11.06 -5.68
C LEU A 132 1.55 9.85 -4.73
N LEU A 133 2.73 9.39 -4.28
CA LEU A 133 2.85 8.26 -3.36
C LEU A 133 2.17 8.54 -2.02
N GLN A 134 2.29 9.76 -1.50
CA GLN A 134 1.60 10.19 -0.29
C GLN A 134 0.08 10.13 -0.48
N ALA A 135 -0.45 10.62 -1.60
CA ALA A 135 -1.88 10.54 -1.88
C ALA A 135 -2.38 9.09 -2.04
N VAL A 136 -1.57 8.21 -2.64
CA VAL A 136 -1.85 6.76 -2.72
C VAL A 136 -1.88 6.15 -1.32
N TYR A 137 -0.88 6.43 -0.48
CA TYR A 137 -0.83 5.99 0.91
C TYR A 137 -2.06 6.43 1.68
N ASP A 138 -2.43 7.71 1.57
CA ASP A 138 -3.57 8.29 2.28
C ASP A 138 -4.90 7.63 1.88
N LEU A 139 -5.11 7.38 0.57
CA LEU A 139 -6.30 6.67 0.09
C LEU A 139 -6.33 5.21 0.55
N CYS A 140 -5.20 4.52 0.50
CA CYS A 140 -5.07 3.18 1.05
C CYS A 140 -5.41 3.20 2.55
N PHE A 141 -4.85 4.12 3.33
CA PHE A 141 -5.10 4.19 4.77
C PHE A 141 -6.58 4.41 5.08
N ILE A 142 -7.28 5.29 4.35
CA ILE A 142 -8.74 5.48 4.51
C ILE A 142 -9.50 4.16 4.27
N VAL A 143 -9.13 3.42 3.21
CA VAL A 143 -9.76 2.14 2.87
C VAL A 143 -9.47 1.08 3.94
N LEU A 144 -8.22 0.98 4.39
CA LEU A 144 -7.74 -0.06 5.30
C LEU A 144 -8.16 0.19 6.76
N TYR A 145 -8.43 1.44 7.13
CA TYR A 145 -8.88 1.81 8.48
C TYR A 145 -10.30 1.32 8.78
N ASN A 146 -11.18 1.27 7.77
CA ASN A 146 -12.55 0.77 7.95
C ASN A 146 -12.62 -0.73 7.67
N LYS A 147 -13.08 -1.53 8.64
CA LYS A 147 -13.15 -3.00 8.50
C LYS A 147 -13.90 -3.47 7.26
N SER A 148 -15.08 -2.90 6.96
CA SER A 148 -15.87 -3.31 5.80
C SER A 148 -15.16 -3.03 4.48
N LEU A 149 -14.55 -1.85 4.35
CA LEU A 149 -13.76 -1.48 3.17
C LEU A 149 -12.46 -2.30 3.05
N LYS A 150 -11.78 -2.54 4.18
CA LYS A 150 -10.59 -3.39 4.29
C LYS A 150 -10.90 -4.80 3.79
N ASP A 151 -11.92 -5.43 4.34
CA ASP A 151 -12.32 -6.81 4.01
C ASP A 151 -12.68 -6.94 2.53
N ASP A 152 -13.43 -5.98 1.98
CA ASP A 152 -13.71 -5.89 0.55
C ASP A 152 -12.41 -5.74 -0.27
N PHE A 153 -11.49 -4.87 0.15
CA PHE A 153 -10.28 -4.53 -0.61
C PHE A 153 -9.24 -5.64 -0.66
N VAL A 154 -9.05 -6.37 0.44
CA VAL A 154 -8.13 -7.53 0.50
C VAL A 154 -8.75 -8.79 -0.10
N SER A 155 -10.06 -8.80 -0.36
CA SER A 155 -10.74 -9.92 -1.03
C SER A 155 -10.37 -10.03 -2.52
N MET A 156 -10.58 -11.22 -3.08
CA MET A 156 -10.39 -11.50 -4.51
C MET A 156 -11.18 -10.56 -5.44
N LYS A 157 -12.27 -9.95 -4.97
CA LYS A 157 -13.10 -9.04 -5.77
C LYS A 157 -12.33 -7.82 -6.30
N TYR A 158 -11.29 -7.38 -5.57
CA TYR A 158 -10.49 -6.21 -5.95
C TYR A 158 -9.02 -6.56 -6.20
N ILE A 159 -8.72 -7.83 -6.54
CA ILE A 159 -7.36 -8.32 -6.75
C ILE A 159 -6.58 -7.49 -7.78
N SER A 160 -7.23 -7.00 -8.83
CA SER A 160 -6.58 -6.18 -9.85
C SER A 160 -6.09 -4.84 -9.28
N LEU A 161 -6.86 -4.23 -8.38
CA LEU A 161 -6.46 -2.98 -7.72
C LEU A 161 -5.41 -3.24 -6.65
N TYR A 162 -5.57 -4.29 -5.84
CA TYR A 162 -4.59 -4.75 -4.86
C TYR A 162 -3.24 -4.97 -5.54
N GLY A 163 -3.21 -5.79 -6.59
CA GLY A 163 -2.03 -6.07 -7.40
C GLY A 163 -1.43 -4.83 -8.05
N LYS A 164 -2.23 -3.87 -8.51
CA LYS A 164 -1.73 -2.59 -9.05
C LYS A 164 -1.02 -1.76 -7.99
N VAL A 165 -1.60 -1.63 -6.78
CA VAL A 165 -0.95 -0.95 -5.65
C VAL A 165 0.37 -1.64 -5.33
N THR A 166 0.35 -2.97 -5.16
CA THR A 166 1.55 -3.77 -4.86
C THR A 166 2.64 -3.55 -5.91
N TYR A 167 2.29 -3.68 -7.19
CA TYR A 167 3.21 -3.54 -8.32
C TYR A 167 3.86 -2.16 -8.35
N VAL A 168 3.06 -1.09 -8.32
CA VAL A 168 3.57 0.29 -8.38
C VAL A 168 4.50 0.60 -7.22
N CYS A 169 4.13 0.21 -6.00
CA CYS A 169 4.97 0.46 -4.84
C CYS A 169 6.29 -0.33 -4.92
N LEU A 170 6.27 -1.58 -5.41
CA LEU A 170 7.49 -2.36 -5.62
C LEU A 170 8.37 -1.77 -6.73
N GLU A 171 7.79 -1.29 -7.83
CA GLU A 171 8.52 -0.63 -8.92
C GLU A 171 9.26 0.61 -8.39
N VAL A 172 8.55 1.48 -7.67
CA VAL A 172 9.13 2.69 -7.08
C VAL A 172 10.21 2.35 -6.04
N ALA A 173 9.96 1.39 -5.16
CA ALA A 173 10.91 0.99 -4.10
C ALA A 173 12.18 0.32 -4.67
N SER A 174 12.05 -0.38 -5.80
CA SER A 174 13.16 -1.09 -6.47
C SER A 174 14.06 -0.15 -7.28
N ASN A 175 13.53 0.95 -7.81
CA ASN A 175 14.34 1.88 -8.57
C ASN A 175 15.25 2.71 -7.64
N ARG A 176 16.56 2.52 -7.75
CA ARG A 176 17.57 3.22 -6.93
C ARG A 176 17.79 4.68 -7.33
N GLU A 177 17.37 5.07 -8.53
CA GLU A 177 17.43 6.47 -8.98
C GLU A 177 16.37 7.32 -8.28
N ASN A 178 15.33 6.68 -7.74
CA ASN A 178 14.32 7.37 -6.95
C ASN A 178 14.89 7.83 -5.61
N ASP A 179 14.45 9.01 -5.17
CA ASP A 179 14.77 9.54 -3.85
C ASP A 179 14.37 8.57 -2.72
N CYS A 180 15.20 8.50 -1.68
CA CYS A 180 15.01 7.57 -0.57
C CYS A 180 13.65 7.77 0.14
N GLN A 181 13.11 8.98 0.19
CA GLN A 181 11.79 9.26 0.76
C GLN A 181 10.67 8.70 -0.11
N CYS A 182 10.80 8.72 -1.44
CA CYS A 182 9.85 8.08 -2.34
C CYS A 182 9.84 6.57 -2.12
N ARG A 183 11.03 5.95 -2.06
CA ARG A 183 11.18 4.52 -1.80
C ARG A 183 10.60 4.13 -0.44
N ASP A 184 10.86 4.93 0.60
CA ASP A 184 10.31 4.74 1.96
C ASP A 184 8.78 4.84 1.98
N MET A 185 8.19 5.84 1.30
CA MET A 185 6.74 6.01 1.21
C MET A 185 6.06 4.83 0.49
N ALA A 186 6.69 4.34 -0.58
CA ALA A 186 6.21 3.15 -1.28
C ALA A 186 6.22 1.91 -0.38
N LEU A 187 7.29 1.70 0.38
CA LEU A 187 7.37 0.59 1.35
C LEU A 187 6.36 0.74 2.50
N LYS A 188 6.12 1.95 3.02
CA LYS A 188 5.07 2.20 4.02
C LYS A 188 3.68 1.85 3.51
N THR A 189 3.41 2.14 2.24
CA THR A 189 2.14 1.76 1.60
C THR A 189 2.01 0.23 1.50
N LEU A 190 3.09 -0.46 1.11
CA LEU A 190 3.14 -1.93 1.08
C LEU A 190 2.98 -2.55 2.47
N GLU A 191 3.62 -1.97 3.50
CA GLU A 191 3.51 -2.44 4.87
C GLU A 191 2.06 -2.39 5.35
N ALA A 192 1.38 -1.24 5.18
CA ALA A 192 -0.03 -1.11 5.54
C ALA A 192 -0.93 -2.11 4.80
N LEU A 193 -0.64 -2.37 3.51
CA LEU A 193 -1.38 -3.33 2.69
C LEU A 193 -1.21 -4.77 3.19
N VAL A 194 0.03 -5.16 3.51
CA VAL A 194 0.36 -6.50 4.02
C VAL A 194 -0.25 -6.71 5.40
N ASP A 195 -0.10 -5.76 6.32
CA ASP A 195 -0.66 -5.83 7.67
C ASP A 195 -2.18 -5.97 7.65
N SER A 196 -2.84 -5.28 6.71
CA SER A 196 -4.30 -5.38 6.55
C SER A 196 -4.77 -6.75 6.03
N SER A 197 -3.86 -7.57 5.50
CA SER A 197 -4.14 -8.88 4.93
C SER A 197 -3.95 -10.03 5.94
N GLU A 198 -3.65 -9.74 7.21
CA GLU A 198 -3.42 -10.75 8.26
C GLU A 198 -4.62 -11.70 8.45
N GLU A 199 -5.83 -11.13 8.52
CA GLU A 199 -7.07 -11.91 8.72
C GLU A 199 -7.59 -12.54 7.42
N ASN A 200 -7.30 -11.91 6.28
CA ASN A 200 -7.67 -12.40 4.95
C ASN A 200 -6.55 -12.11 3.95
N CYS A 201 -5.80 -13.15 3.62
CA CYS A 201 -4.64 -13.07 2.75
C CYS A 201 -4.88 -13.62 1.34
N ASP A 202 -6.14 -13.73 0.89
CA ASP A 202 -6.46 -14.27 -0.44
C ASP A 202 -5.75 -13.48 -1.55
N SER A 203 -5.91 -12.15 -1.58
CA SER A 203 -5.23 -11.29 -2.56
C SER A 203 -3.71 -11.28 -2.39
N LEU A 204 -3.24 -11.27 -1.13
CA LEU A 204 -1.81 -11.31 -0.81
C LEU A 204 -1.15 -12.59 -1.36
N THR A 205 -1.86 -13.72 -1.31
CA THR A 205 -1.39 -15.02 -1.79
C THR A 205 -1.18 -15.01 -3.30
N VAL A 206 -2.06 -14.35 -4.07
CA VAL A 206 -1.90 -14.21 -5.53
C VAL A 206 -0.62 -13.45 -5.88
N VAL A 207 -0.31 -12.37 -5.15
CA VAL A 207 0.87 -11.53 -5.43
C VAL A 207 2.15 -12.02 -4.74
N LEU A 208 2.06 -13.03 -3.86
CA LEU A 208 3.16 -13.54 -3.04
C LEU A 208 4.46 -13.80 -3.82
N PRO A 209 4.45 -14.46 -5.00
CA PRO A 209 5.69 -14.70 -5.74
C PRO A 209 6.38 -13.42 -6.19
N GLY A 210 5.59 -12.44 -6.65
CA GLY A 210 6.08 -11.15 -7.13
C GLY A 210 6.65 -10.29 -6.01
N ILE A 211 5.87 -10.10 -4.93
CA ILE A 211 6.30 -9.31 -3.77
C ILE A 211 7.50 -9.91 -3.07
N SER A 212 7.55 -11.24 -2.89
CA SER A 212 8.67 -11.88 -2.20
C SER A 212 9.98 -11.73 -2.97
N THR A 213 9.92 -11.94 -4.28
CA THR A 213 11.10 -11.83 -5.16
C THR A 213 11.58 -10.38 -5.24
N ALA A 214 10.65 -9.43 -5.41
CA ALA A 214 11.00 -8.01 -5.50
C ALA A 214 11.62 -7.48 -4.20
N LEU A 215 11.03 -7.79 -3.03
CA LEU A 215 11.58 -7.38 -1.74
C LEU A 215 12.94 -8.02 -1.47
N ALA A 216 13.11 -9.30 -1.78
CA ALA A 216 14.42 -9.96 -1.65
C ALA A 216 15.48 -9.29 -2.54
N ASN A 217 15.11 -8.93 -3.77
CA ASN A 217 15.99 -8.19 -4.67
C ASN A 217 16.31 -6.80 -4.13
N ILE A 218 15.33 -6.03 -3.66
CA ILE A 218 15.54 -4.71 -3.04
C ILE A 218 16.57 -4.81 -1.92
N VAL A 219 16.43 -5.82 -1.06
CA VAL A 219 17.32 -6.06 0.08
C VAL A 219 18.74 -6.37 -0.38
N CYS A 220 18.92 -7.39 -1.23
CA CYS A 220 20.24 -7.79 -1.73
C CYS A 220 20.93 -6.64 -2.48
N GLN A 221 20.15 -5.84 -3.20
CA GLN A 221 20.64 -4.70 -3.95
C GLN A 221 21.00 -3.50 -3.07
N SER A 222 20.22 -3.24 -2.02
CA SER A 222 20.40 -2.06 -1.16
C SER A 222 21.40 -2.29 -0.02
N ALA A 223 22.04 -3.47 0.04
CA ALA A 223 22.92 -3.94 1.11
C ALA A 223 24.12 -3.02 1.43
N SER A 224 24.40 -1.99 0.63
CA SER A 224 25.49 -1.05 0.85
C SER A 224 25.06 0.35 1.33
N GLU A 225 23.78 0.73 1.25
CA GLU A 225 23.43 2.17 1.22
C GLU A 225 22.22 2.60 2.07
N HIS A 226 21.16 1.79 2.20
CA HIS A 226 19.91 2.26 2.80
C HIS A 226 19.33 1.30 3.85
N LEU A 227 19.83 1.40 5.08
CA LEU A 227 19.43 0.56 6.22
C LEU A 227 17.91 0.49 6.41
N ARG A 228 17.21 1.63 6.35
CA ARG A 228 15.76 1.69 6.51
C ARG A 228 15.02 0.89 5.44
N ILE A 229 15.45 1.03 4.18
CA ILE A 229 14.87 0.30 3.04
C ILE A 229 15.08 -1.21 3.22
N ILE A 230 16.27 -1.64 3.64
CA ILE A 230 16.58 -3.04 3.93
C ILE A 230 15.66 -3.57 5.03
N ILE A 231 15.63 -2.90 6.19
CA ILE A 231 14.89 -3.32 7.38
C ILE A 231 13.39 -3.39 7.08
N SER A 232 12.82 -2.34 6.49
CA SER A 232 11.40 -2.34 6.10
C SER A 232 11.09 -3.45 5.10
N SER A 233 11.93 -3.67 4.10
CA SER A 233 11.71 -4.73 3.10
C SER A 233 11.77 -6.13 3.71
N LEU A 234 12.70 -6.39 4.64
CA LEU A 234 12.77 -7.65 5.38
C LEU A 234 11.53 -7.89 6.25
N LYS A 235 11.04 -6.86 6.95
CA LYS A 235 9.84 -6.95 7.78
C LYS A 235 8.59 -7.25 6.95
N ILE A 236 8.40 -6.51 5.85
CA ILE A 236 7.28 -6.73 4.92
C ILE A 236 7.36 -8.15 4.32
N LEU A 237 8.55 -8.59 3.89
CA LEU A 237 8.78 -9.93 3.36
C LEU A 237 8.40 -11.02 4.37
N SER A 238 8.88 -10.89 5.61
CA SER A 238 8.58 -11.84 6.69
C SER A 238 7.07 -11.95 6.92
N ARG A 239 6.38 -10.82 7.14
CA ARG A 239 4.93 -10.80 7.39
C ARG A 239 4.16 -11.36 6.20
N THR A 240 4.54 -10.98 4.98
CA THR A 240 3.90 -11.45 3.75
C THR A 240 3.92 -12.96 3.65
N ILE A 241 5.08 -13.58 3.89
CA ILE A 241 5.20 -15.03 3.83
C ILE A 241 4.46 -15.69 4.99
N CYS A 242 4.57 -15.16 6.22
CA CYS A 242 3.87 -15.68 7.39
C CYS A 242 2.36 -15.69 7.17
N TYR A 243 1.75 -14.58 6.72
CA TYR A 243 0.32 -14.52 6.49
C TYR A 243 -0.16 -15.51 5.42
N CYS A 244 0.66 -15.84 4.41
CA CYS A 244 0.29 -16.79 3.37
C CYS A 244 0.56 -18.26 3.70
N LEU A 245 1.62 -18.55 4.47
CA LEU A 245 2.12 -19.92 4.71
C LEU A 245 1.99 -20.41 6.16
N ALA A 246 1.52 -19.57 7.09
CA ALA A 246 1.43 -19.96 8.49
C ALA A 246 0.58 -21.21 8.71
N ASP A 247 0.95 -21.99 9.72
CA ASP A 247 0.30 -23.26 10.06
C ASP A 247 -1.15 -23.11 10.53
N SER A 248 -1.51 -21.90 10.98
CA SER A 248 -2.85 -21.48 11.40
C SER A 248 -3.79 -21.21 10.24
N VAL A 249 -3.25 -20.97 9.03
CA VAL A 249 -4.04 -20.64 7.84
C VAL A 249 -4.70 -21.91 7.31
N GLN A 250 -6.04 -21.95 7.41
CA GLN A 250 -6.86 -23.06 6.92
C GLN A 250 -6.85 -23.13 5.38
N CYS A 251 -6.86 -24.35 4.83
CA CYS A 251 -7.00 -24.57 3.40
C CYS A 251 -8.44 -24.21 2.99
N ASN A 252 -8.59 -23.20 2.13
CA ASN A 252 -9.88 -22.65 1.71
C ASN A 252 -10.57 -23.53 0.66
N GLU A 253 -10.81 -24.82 0.95
CA GLU A 253 -11.51 -25.71 0.01
C GLU A 253 -12.97 -25.31 -0.20
N GLU A 254 -13.63 -24.72 0.81
CA GLU A 254 -15.07 -24.39 0.75
C GLU A 254 -15.39 -23.00 0.17
N VAL A 255 -14.44 -22.05 0.19
CA VAL A 255 -14.72 -20.64 -0.14
C VAL A 255 -14.81 -20.41 -1.66
N ALA A 256 -13.99 -21.11 -2.46
CA ALA A 256 -13.88 -20.88 -3.90
C ALA A 256 -15.18 -21.15 -4.69
N SER A 257 -16.07 -22.02 -4.18
CA SER A 257 -17.32 -22.40 -4.87
C SER A 257 -18.50 -21.45 -4.61
N SER A 258 -18.38 -20.56 -3.61
CA SER A 258 -19.45 -19.64 -3.19
C SER A 258 -19.23 -18.19 -3.61
N LEU A 259 -18.04 -17.87 -4.13
CA LEU A 259 -17.70 -16.52 -4.56
C LEU A 259 -18.19 -16.31 -6.01
N ASN A 260 -19.18 -15.44 -6.19
CA ASN A 260 -19.62 -14.95 -7.51
C ASN A 260 -18.56 -14.02 -8.13
N LEU A 261 -17.38 -14.58 -8.47
CA LEU A 261 -16.27 -13.86 -9.09
C LEU A 261 -16.41 -13.83 -10.61
N ASP A 262 -15.76 -12.83 -11.22
CA ASP A 262 -15.50 -12.86 -12.66
C ASP A 262 -14.62 -14.08 -13.00
N PRO A 263 -14.91 -14.83 -14.08
CA PRO A 263 -14.09 -15.98 -14.49
C PRO A 263 -12.59 -15.68 -14.57
N GLN A 264 -12.19 -14.49 -15.05
CA GLN A 264 -10.78 -14.10 -15.14
C GLN A 264 -10.13 -13.95 -13.75
N VAL A 265 -10.90 -13.50 -12.76
CA VAL A 265 -10.45 -13.36 -11.38
C VAL A 265 -10.40 -14.72 -10.69
N GLN A 266 -11.32 -15.63 -11.04
CA GLN A 266 -11.34 -16.98 -10.51
C GLN A 266 -10.11 -17.79 -10.92
N GLU A 267 -9.61 -17.60 -12.15
CA GLU A 267 -8.36 -18.23 -12.62
C GLU A 267 -7.12 -17.81 -11.81
N LEU A 268 -7.15 -16.64 -11.17
CA LEU A 268 -6.06 -16.15 -10.32
C LEU A 268 -6.13 -16.73 -8.90
N TYR A 269 -7.20 -17.42 -8.54
CA TYR A 269 -7.38 -17.93 -7.19
C TYR A 269 -6.34 -18.99 -6.87
N VAL A 270 -5.64 -18.81 -5.76
CA VAL A 270 -4.61 -19.76 -5.32
C VAL A 270 -5.21 -20.76 -4.35
N HIS A 271 -5.33 -22.01 -4.79
CA HIS A 271 -5.65 -23.12 -3.91
C HIS A 271 -4.42 -23.44 -3.03
N ARG A 272 -4.51 -23.08 -1.75
CA ARG A 272 -3.42 -23.22 -0.77
C ARG A 272 -3.30 -24.65 -0.22
N ASP A 273 -3.37 -25.63 -1.10
CA ASP A 273 -3.19 -27.03 -0.74
C ASP A 273 -1.74 -27.33 -0.32
N ASP A 274 -1.50 -28.55 0.18
CA ASP A 274 -0.16 -28.95 0.65
C ASP A 274 0.88 -28.94 -0.48
N CYS A 275 0.46 -29.15 -1.74
CA CYS A 275 1.34 -29.11 -2.91
C CYS A 275 1.82 -27.68 -3.20
N TRP A 276 0.89 -26.72 -3.18
CA TRP A 276 1.18 -25.30 -3.31
C TRP A 276 2.06 -24.80 -2.16
N LYS A 277 1.74 -25.17 -0.91
CA LYS A 277 2.55 -24.80 0.26
C LYS A 277 3.98 -25.33 0.16
N ALA A 278 4.15 -26.61 -0.22
CA ALA A 278 5.47 -27.23 -0.36
C ALA A 278 6.31 -26.59 -1.48
N SER A 279 5.72 -26.37 -2.66
CA SER A 279 6.41 -25.74 -3.78
C SER A 279 6.78 -24.28 -3.50
N THR A 280 5.88 -23.52 -2.88
CA THR A 280 6.12 -22.14 -2.45
C THR A 280 7.23 -22.09 -1.39
N ALA A 281 7.21 -22.97 -0.39
CA ALA A 281 8.25 -23.04 0.64
C ALA A 281 9.65 -23.31 0.05
N VAL A 282 9.76 -24.16 -0.96
CA VAL A 282 11.05 -24.41 -1.66
C VAL A 282 11.57 -23.13 -2.33
N ASN A 283 10.70 -22.35 -2.95
CA ASN A 283 11.09 -21.09 -3.59
C ASN A 283 11.47 -20.03 -2.55
N ILE A 284 10.69 -19.88 -1.49
CA ILE A 284 11.01 -18.96 -0.38
C ILE A 284 12.33 -19.35 0.29
N LYS A 285 12.61 -20.65 0.50
CA LYS A 285 13.88 -21.11 1.05
C LYS A 285 15.08 -20.64 0.22
N LYS A 286 14.97 -20.65 -1.12
CA LYS A 286 16.02 -20.12 -2.01
C LYS A 286 16.22 -18.62 -1.81
N LEU A 287 15.14 -17.85 -1.69
CA LEU A 287 15.20 -16.41 -1.40
C LEU A 287 15.87 -16.14 -0.04
N VAL A 288 15.47 -16.88 1.00
CA VAL A 288 16.10 -16.79 2.33
C VAL A 288 17.60 -17.10 2.25
N GLY A 289 18.00 -18.13 1.51
CA GLY A 289 19.41 -18.44 1.29
C GLY A 289 20.19 -17.27 0.68
N ALA A 290 19.63 -16.63 -0.36
CA ALA A 290 20.24 -15.46 -0.99
C ALA A 290 20.35 -14.25 -0.03
N LEU A 291 19.31 -14.01 0.78
CA LEU A 291 19.31 -12.98 1.81
C LEU A 291 20.38 -13.23 2.86
N CYS A 292 20.48 -14.46 3.38
CA CYS A 292 21.51 -14.87 4.33
C CYS A 292 22.92 -14.68 3.77
N SER A 293 23.17 -15.13 2.53
CA SER A 293 24.47 -14.93 1.89
C SER A 293 24.84 -13.46 1.71
N SER A 294 23.85 -12.58 1.51
CA SER A 294 24.08 -11.16 1.28
C SER A 294 24.22 -10.35 2.57
N LEU A 295 23.50 -10.73 3.64
CA LEU A 295 23.36 -9.89 4.83
C LEU A 295 23.87 -10.50 6.14
N ALA A 296 24.20 -11.79 6.22
CA ALA A 296 24.63 -12.39 7.49
C ALA A 296 25.87 -11.70 8.10
N LEU A 297 26.76 -11.16 7.25
CA LEU A 297 27.95 -10.41 7.63
C LEU A 297 27.81 -8.90 7.37
N HIS A 298 26.57 -8.40 7.30
CA HIS A 298 26.32 -6.98 7.10
C HIS A 298 26.93 -6.16 8.25
N ARG A 299 27.50 -4.98 7.92
CA ARG A 299 28.23 -4.14 8.87
C ARG A 299 27.33 -3.63 9.99
N ASP A 300 26.09 -3.33 9.65
CA ASP A 300 25.07 -2.85 10.58
C ASP A 300 24.43 -4.01 11.37
N GLY A 301 24.39 -3.87 12.69
CA GLY A 301 23.82 -4.86 13.61
C GLY A 301 22.31 -5.02 13.48
N ASP A 302 21.57 -3.93 13.26
CA ASP A 302 20.11 -3.95 13.18
C ASP A 302 19.64 -4.70 11.93
N VAL A 303 20.39 -4.58 10.82
CA VAL A 303 20.15 -5.39 9.61
C VAL A 303 20.33 -6.88 9.89
N ARG A 304 21.42 -7.26 10.58
CA ARG A 304 21.68 -8.67 10.94
C ARG A 304 20.60 -9.22 11.88
N VAL A 305 20.19 -8.44 12.88
CA VAL A 305 19.12 -8.80 13.81
C VAL A 305 17.77 -8.92 13.08
N THR A 306 17.43 -7.96 12.22
CA THR A 306 16.18 -8.00 11.45
C THR A 306 16.14 -9.23 10.52
N LEU A 307 17.26 -9.60 9.91
CA LEU A 307 17.34 -10.84 9.12
C LEU A 307 17.13 -12.09 10.00
N LEU A 308 17.76 -12.14 11.18
CA LEU A 308 17.57 -13.25 12.12
C LEU A 308 16.09 -13.36 12.55
N GLU A 309 15.45 -12.25 12.90
CA GLU A 309 14.02 -12.19 13.24
C GLU A 309 13.15 -12.69 12.07
N CYS A 310 13.44 -12.23 10.84
CA CYS A 310 12.75 -12.70 9.65
C CYS A 310 12.84 -14.23 9.50
N VAL A 311 14.05 -14.81 9.52
CA VAL A 311 14.20 -16.27 9.36
C VAL A 311 13.56 -17.03 10.53
N TYR A 312 13.60 -16.47 11.74
CA TYR A 312 13.00 -17.06 12.92
C TYR A 312 11.48 -17.11 12.84
N SER A 313 10.83 -16.00 12.47
CA SER A 313 9.38 -15.93 12.24
C SER A 313 8.94 -16.96 11.20
N LEU A 314 9.61 -17.02 10.05
CA LEU A 314 9.30 -18.02 9.01
C LEU A 314 9.39 -19.45 9.54
N ARG A 315 10.44 -19.78 10.29
CA ARG A 315 10.63 -21.12 10.86
C ARG A 315 9.57 -21.45 11.91
N ASN A 316 9.16 -20.48 12.72
CA ASN A 316 8.23 -20.70 13.83
C ASN A 316 6.77 -20.74 13.38
N GLU A 317 6.36 -19.80 12.54
CA GLU A 317 4.96 -19.62 12.14
C GLU A 317 4.57 -20.52 10.96
N CYS A 318 5.51 -20.82 10.06
CA CYS A 318 5.28 -21.64 8.87
C CYS A 318 5.93 -23.03 8.99
N ARG A 319 5.88 -23.62 10.19
CA ARG A 319 6.63 -24.84 10.54
C ARG A 319 6.24 -26.05 9.70
N LYS A 320 4.97 -26.23 9.34
CA LYS A 320 4.56 -27.33 8.44
C LYS A 320 5.14 -27.16 7.04
N ALA A 321 5.17 -25.92 6.54
CA ALA A 321 5.68 -25.60 5.21
C ALA A 321 7.20 -25.76 5.12
N PHE A 322 7.96 -25.24 6.09
CA PHE A 322 9.43 -25.28 6.07
C PHE A 322 10.04 -26.47 6.81
N LYS A 323 9.29 -27.16 7.67
CA LYS A 323 9.79 -28.20 8.58
C LYS A 323 11.03 -27.67 9.34
N ASN A 324 12.14 -28.38 9.26
CA ASN A 324 13.42 -27.98 9.86
C ASN A 324 14.40 -27.41 8.81
N SER A 325 13.91 -27.07 7.61
CA SER A 325 14.78 -26.72 6.48
C SER A 325 15.46 -25.35 6.60
N LEU A 326 15.01 -24.52 7.54
CA LEU A 326 15.59 -23.20 7.86
C LEU A 326 16.54 -23.24 9.07
N ASP A 327 16.61 -24.35 9.81
CA ASP A 327 17.39 -24.44 11.06
C ASP A 327 18.90 -24.19 10.83
N GLY A 328 19.43 -24.59 9.67
CA GLY A 328 20.82 -24.30 9.29
C GLY A 328 21.09 -22.80 9.14
N PHE A 329 20.19 -22.07 8.46
CA PHE A 329 20.33 -20.61 8.32
C PHE A 329 20.24 -19.90 9.67
N LEU A 330 19.35 -20.36 10.55
CA LEU A 330 19.22 -19.80 11.90
C LEU A 330 20.51 -19.96 12.70
N LEU A 331 21.09 -21.17 12.70
CA LEU A 331 22.34 -21.42 13.42
C LEU A 331 23.46 -20.51 12.92
N ASP A 332 23.63 -20.38 11.60
CA ASP A 332 24.64 -19.50 10.99
C ASP A 332 24.40 -18.02 11.36
N LEU A 333 23.15 -17.57 11.36
CA LEU A 333 22.77 -16.20 11.75
C LEU A 333 22.97 -15.92 13.24
N PHE A 334 22.69 -16.89 14.11
CA PHE A 334 22.95 -16.76 15.55
C PHE A 334 24.44 -16.62 15.85
N LEU A 335 25.30 -17.39 15.16
CA LEU A 335 26.74 -17.30 15.33
C LEU A 335 27.31 -15.97 14.81
N THR A 336 26.75 -15.45 13.71
CA THR A 336 27.23 -14.22 13.08
C THR A 336 26.70 -12.95 13.73
N THR A 337 25.52 -12.97 14.37
CA THR A 337 24.98 -11.81 15.10
C THR A 337 25.67 -11.54 16.43
N GLN A 338 26.23 -12.56 17.09
CA GLN A 338 26.96 -12.40 18.35
C GLN A 338 28.40 -11.89 18.21
N LEU A 339 28.93 -11.80 16.98
CA LEU A 339 30.23 -11.19 16.74
C LEU A 339 30.15 -9.69 17.02
N PRO A 340 30.97 -9.14 17.94
CA PRO A 340 31.01 -7.71 18.21
C PRO A 340 31.33 -6.98 16.91
N SER A 341 30.57 -5.92 16.61
CA SER A 341 30.90 -4.97 15.56
C SER A 341 32.28 -4.39 15.89
N SER A 342 33.32 -4.95 15.26
CA SER A 342 34.66 -4.41 15.35
C SER A 342 34.59 -3.02 14.74
N SER A 343 34.74 -2.01 15.59
CA SER A 343 34.85 -0.62 15.23
C SER A 343 35.95 -0.46 14.18
N CYS A 344 35.55 -0.14 12.94
CA CYS A 344 36.41 0.36 11.88
C CYS A 344 35.83 1.67 11.38
#